data_AF-A0A3N5FVA3-F1
#
_entry.id   AF-A0A3N5FVA3-F1
#
_cell.length_a   1.000
_cell.length_b   1.000
_cell.length_c   1.000
_cell.angle_alpha   90.00
_cell.angle_beta   90.00
_cell.angle_gamma   90.00
#
_symmetry.space_group_name_H-M   'P 1'
#
loop_
_entity.id
_entity.type
_entity.pdbx_description
1 polymer ?
#
loop_
_entity_poly.entity_id
_entity_poly.type
_entity_poly.pdbx_seq_one_letter_code
_entity_poly.pdbx_strand_id
1 'polypeptide(L)'
;MLLDVPLIPDKNYIRFLNVHRTRIYSVHFSLYQADVLDARYKLRLISTDALAGCLKGVPTVLKYLLLNSRIHNPAGYSDKDTLAAIMNTLAQLNDAGLLDGIIYADAYFLQALSDTTPDIARKLEAVPSINCMLDSFEKIRATFDILSSMHFKPPQKIILYRGLNRRPEALSGIAAKCRENYTAIKLGLLANEGCIYQCPYKPAHDALLAIANMNMDVNTHDINQSLGCIRYFLEKPQAIFKSPFIRPEDMQNYEGIVDIIKICGQTLGRDFLERTIQAYAEQRYKGNLLDLMDSLDWMSDEFHVENGLAPPGFF
;
A
#
# COMPACT_ATOMS: atom_id res chain seq x y z
N MET A 1 13.24 -7.74 -9.72
CA MET A 1 12.24 -7.63 -8.64
C MET A 1 10.83 -7.91 -9.17
N LEU A 2 9.88 -8.27 -8.28
CA LEU A 2 8.46 -8.47 -8.62
C LEU A 2 7.59 -7.31 -8.11
N LEU A 3 6.34 -7.22 -8.56
CA LEU A 3 5.42 -6.12 -8.25
C LEU A 3 4.34 -6.49 -7.24
N ASP A 4 4.03 -5.60 -6.31
CA ASP A 4 2.80 -5.59 -5.51
C ASP A 4 1.87 -4.49 -6.03
N VAL A 5 0.79 -4.86 -6.71
CA VAL A 5 -0.03 -3.91 -7.50
C VAL A 5 -1.46 -3.80 -7.00
N PRO A 6 -2.15 -2.66 -7.18
CA PRO A 6 -3.55 -2.55 -6.83
C PRO A 6 -4.41 -3.44 -7.73
N LEU A 7 -5.45 -4.05 -7.17
CA LEU A 7 -6.51 -4.70 -7.93
C LEU A 7 -7.79 -3.87 -7.81
N ILE A 8 -8.31 -3.43 -8.96
CA ILE A 8 -9.60 -2.76 -9.07
C ILE A 8 -10.60 -3.67 -9.83
N PRO A 9 -11.90 -3.62 -9.51
CA PRO A 9 -12.93 -4.38 -10.21
C PRO A 9 -13.20 -3.83 -11.62
N ASP A 10 -12.28 -4.13 -12.55
CA ASP A 10 -12.35 -3.79 -13.97
C ASP A 10 -11.86 -4.99 -14.80
N LYS A 11 -12.69 -5.47 -15.73
CA LYS A 11 -12.41 -6.69 -16.52
C LYS A 11 -11.23 -6.54 -17.46
N ASN A 12 -11.04 -5.36 -18.05
CA ASN A 12 -9.94 -5.10 -18.97
C ASN A 12 -8.64 -5.00 -18.20
N TYR A 13 -8.67 -4.34 -17.04
CA TYR A 13 -7.53 -4.29 -16.14
C TYR A 13 -7.13 -5.68 -15.63
N ILE A 14 -8.09 -6.53 -15.26
CA ILE A 14 -7.80 -7.93 -14.88
C ILE A 14 -7.12 -8.70 -16.03
N ARG A 15 -7.57 -8.49 -17.28
CA ARG A 15 -6.91 -9.08 -18.45
C ARG A 15 -5.47 -8.57 -18.59
N PHE A 16 -5.25 -7.27 -18.41
CA PHE A 16 -3.93 -6.66 -18.41
C PHE A 16 -3.02 -7.28 -17.32
N LEU A 17 -3.50 -7.40 -16.07
CA LEU A 17 -2.74 -8.03 -14.99
C LEU A 17 -2.32 -9.46 -15.32
N ASN A 18 -3.18 -10.23 -16.00
CA ASN A 18 -2.85 -11.58 -16.43
C ASN A 18 -1.74 -11.62 -17.50
N VAL A 19 -1.65 -10.62 -18.38
CA VAL A 19 -0.53 -10.48 -19.34
C VAL A 19 0.79 -10.26 -18.60
N HIS A 20 0.77 -9.48 -17.51
CA HIS A 20 1.97 -9.17 -16.70
C HIS A 20 2.18 -10.11 -15.51
N ARG A 21 1.44 -11.21 -15.42
CA ARG A 21 1.34 -12.04 -14.20
C ARG A 21 2.68 -12.56 -13.69
N THR A 22 3.61 -12.88 -14.56
CA THR A 22 4.96 -13.37 -14.19
C THR A 22 5.82 -12.31 -13.51
N ARG A 23 5.42 -11.03 -13.58
CA ARG A 23 6.06 -9.91 -12.91
C ARG A 23 5.36 -9.51 -11.61
N ILE A 24 4.20 -10.10 -11.30
CA ILE A 24 3.39 -9.72 -10.13
C ILE A 24 3.59 -10.75 -9.02
N TYR A 25 4.05 -10.29 -7.86
CA TYR A 25 4.13 -11.09 -6.65
C TYR A 25 2.78 -11.20 -5.95
N SER A 26 2.08 -10.06 -5.82
CA SER A 26 0.82 -9.98 -5.11
C SER A 26 -0.05 -8.86 -5.66
N VAL A 27 -1.34 -8.94 -5.37
CA VAL A 27 -2.28 -7.83 -5.51
C VAL A 27 -2.80 -7.38 -4.14
N HIS A 28 -3.16 -6.11 -4.05
CA HIS A 28 -3.86 -5.55 -2.89
C HIS A 28 -5.13 -4.82 -3.31
N PHE A 29 -6.19 -4.91 -2.50
CA PHE A 29 -7.52 -4.41 -2.87
C PHE A 29 -8.34 -3.98 -1.66
N SER A 30 -9.31 -3.11 -1.88
CA SER A 30 -10.31 -2.72 -0.89
C SER A 30 -11.49 -3.70 -0.90
N LEU A 31 -12.23 -3.82 0.20
CA LEU A 31 -13.44 -4.66 0.23
C LEU A 31 -14.63 -4.03 -0.53
N TYR A 32 -14.56 -2.72 -0.81
CA TYR A 32 -15.63 -1.94 -1.45
C TYR A 32 -16.98 -2.03 -0.71
N GLN A 33 -16.94 -2.20 0.61
CA GLN A 33 -18.09 -2.15 1.51
C GLN A 33 -18.01 -0.89 2.38
N ALA A 34 -19.15 -0.29 2.76
CA ALA A 34 -19.15 1.00 3.46
C ALA A 34 -18.53 0.91 4.87
N ASP A 35 -18.81 -0.17 5.57
CA ASP A 35 -18.45 -0.48 6.96
C ASP A 35 -16.99 -0.92 7.18
N VAL A 36 -16.27 -1.30 6.12
CA VAL A 36 -14.89 -1.79 6.24
C VAL A 36 -13.86 -0.72 5.86
N LEU A 37 -13.22 -0.10 6.84
CA LEU A 37 -12.37 1.08 6.62
C LEU A 37 -10.99 0.75 5.99
N ASP A 38 -10.60 1.58 5.01
CA ASP A 38 -9.31 1.57 4.28
C ASP A 38 -8.64 2.95 4.45
N ALA A 39 -7.34 3.06 4.18
CA ALA A 39 -6.62 4.34 4.09
C ALA A 39 -6.97 5.18 2.85
N ARG A 40 -7.85 4.70 1.96
CA ARG A 40 -8.36 5.46 0.79
C ARG A 40 -9.89 5.58 0.83
N TYR A 41 -10.40 6.66 0.25
CA TYR A 41 -11.84 6.85 0.07
C TYR A 41 -12.38 5.88 -0.98
N LYS A 42 -13.57 5.31 -0.73
CA LYS A 42 -14.21 4.35 -1.65
C LYS A 42 -15.06 5.10 -2.67
N LEU A 43 -14.59 5.16 -3.90
CA LEU A 43 -15.34 5.78 -5.02
C LEU A 43 -16.56 4.95 -5.45
N ARG A 44 -16.62 3.67 -5.08
CA ARG A 44 -17.73 2.76 -5.40
C ARG A 44 -17.89 1.68 -4.35
N LEU A 45 -19.11 1.16 -4.24
CA LEU A 45 -19.43 -0.04 -3.46
C LEU A 45 -19.79 -1.19 -4.39
N ILE A 46 -19.35 -2.40 -4.07
CA ILE A 46 -19.72 -3.63 -4.79
C ILE A 46 -19.98 -4.78 -3.81
N SER A 47 -20.74 -5.78 -4.23
CA SER A 47 -20.98 -6.97 -3.41
C SER A 47 -19.72 -7.83 -3.28
N THR A 48 -19.64 -8.60 -2.19
CA THR A 48 -18.58 -9.58 -1.96
C THR A 48 -18.49 -10.60 -3.11
N ASP A 49 -19.62 -11.03 -3.67
CA ASP A 49 -19.64 -11.95 -4.81
C ASP A 49 -19.04 -11.35 -6.08
N ALA A 50 -19.35 -10.07 -6.36
CA ALA A 50 -18.77 -9.36 -7.50
C ALA A 50 -17.24 -9.21 -7.33
N LEU A 51 -16.78 -8.90 -6.12
CA LEU A 51 -15.37 -8.83 -5.79
C LEU A 51 -14.70 -10.21 -5.92
N ALA A 52 -15.34 -11.27 -5.41
CA ALA A 52 -14.85 -12.63 -5.53
C ALA A 52 -14.69 -13.05 -7.00
N GLY A 53 -15.62 -12.67 -7.87
CA GLY A 53 -15.49 -12.85 -9.33
C GLY A 53 -14.25 -12.15 -9.91
N CYS A 54 -13.95 -10.94 -9.46
CA CYS A 54 -12.75 -10.21 -9.87
C CYS A 54 -11.47 -10.89 -9.38
N LEU A 55 -11.45 -11.33 -8.12
CA LEU A 55 -10.30 -12.01 -7.51
C LEU A 55 -10.00 -13.36 -8.19
N LYS A 56 -11.04 -14.12 -8.57
CA LYS A 56 -10.91 -15.35 -9.38
C LYS A 56 -10.25 -15.08 -10.73
N GLY A 57 -10.43 -13.88 -11.28
CA GLY A 57 -9.84 -13.44 -12.54
C GLY A 57 -8.32 -13.27 -12.49
N VAL A 58 -7.68 -13.27 -11.32
CA VAL A 58 -6.21 -13.16 -11.16
C VAL A 58 -5.67 -14.38 -10.40
N PRO A 59 -5.60 -15.56 -11.05
CA PRO A 59 -5.23 -16.81 -10.38
C PRO A 59 -3.75 -16.81 -9.94
N THR A 60 -3.41 -17.62 -8.93
CA THR A 60 -2.04 -17.87 -8.38
C THR A 60 -1.20 -16.66 -7.95
N VAL A 61 -1.79 -15.48 -7.88
CA VAL A 61 -1.16 -14.29 -7.27
C VAL A 61 -1.70 -14.15 -5.86
N LEU A 62 -0.82 -13.84 -4.91
CA LEU A 62 -1.19 -13.59 -3.52
C LEU A 62 -2.12 -12.38 -3.41
N LYS A 63 -3.14 -12.45 -2.55
CA LYS A 63 -4.23 -11.48 -2.46
C LYS A 63 -4.31 -10.93 -1.04
N TYR A 64 -4.12 -9.62 -0.91
CA TYR A 64 -4.15 -8.94 0.37
C TYR A 64 -5.24 -7.88 0.43
N LEU A 65 -6.15 -8.01 1.39
CA LEU A 65 -7.19 -7.01 1.62
C LEU A 65 -6.62 -5.81 2.40
N LEU A 66 -6.98 -4.60 2.01
CA LEU A 66 -6.66 -3.38 2.74
C LEU A 66 -7.64 -3.19 3.91
N LEU A 67 -7.11 -3.30 5.14
CA LEU A 67 -7.73 -2.91 6.42
C LEU A 67 -6.82 -1.93 7.15
N ASN A 68 -6.29 -0.98 6.40
CA ASN A 68 -5.15 -0.14 6.78
C ASN A 68 -5.56 1.30 7.14
N SER A 69 -6.83 1.51 7.51
CA SER A 69 -7.23 2.77 8.15
C SER A 69 -6.35 3.03 9.38
N ARG A 70 -5.92 4.28 9.54
CA ARG A 70 -4.96 4.66 10.60
C ARG A 70 -5.58 4.55 12.00
N ILE A 71 -6.86 4.84 12.09
CA ILE A 71 -7.67 4.77 13.31
C ILE A 71 -9.05 4.26 12.95
N HIS A 72 -9.72 3.64 13.92
CA HIS A 72 -11.14 3.28 13.85
C HIS A 72 -11.94 4.06 14.90
N ASN A 73 -13.26 4.07 14.74
CA ASN A 73 -14.15 4.59 15.77
C ASN A 73 -13.88 3.83 17.08
N PRO A 74 -13.72 4.50 18.24
CA PRO A 74 -13.47 3.83 19.51
C PRO A 74 -14.47 2.72 19.86
N ALA A 75 -15.75 2.88 19.51
CA ALA A 75 -16.76 1.85 19.72
C ALA A 75 -16.54 0.61 18.84
N GLY A 76 -15.90 0.77 17.68
CA GLY A 76 -15.60 -0.33 16.76
C GLY A 76 -14.55 -1.31 17.27
N TYR A 77 -13.76 -0.95 18.29
CA TYR A 77 -12.81 -1.88 18.91
C TYR A 77 -13.49 -2.93 19.81
N SER A 78 -14.71 -2.64 20.29
CA SER A 78 -15.44 -3.51 21.22
C SER A 78 -16.76 -4.05 20.65
N ASP A 79 -17.16 -3.61 19.46
CA ASP A 79 -18.33 -4.12 18.74
C ASP A 79 -18.05 -5.50 18.14
N LYS A 80 -18.32 -6.54 18.96
CA LYS A 80 -18.07 -7.94 18.60
C LYS A 80 -18.88 -8.40 17.39
N ASP A 81 -20.07 -7.87 17.17
CA ASP A 81 -20.92 -8.28 16.06
C ASP A 81 -20.34 -7.76 14.73
N THR A 82 -19.94 -6.49 14.70
CA THR A 82 -19.25 -5.90 13.54
C THR A 82 -17.90 -6.58 13.27
N LEU A 83 -17.09 -6.80 14.31
CA LEU A 83 -15.79 -7.49 14.18
C LEU A 83 -15.99 -8.92 13.64
N ALA A 84 -16.96 -9.67 14.16
CA ALA A 84 -17.27 -11.01 13.67
C ALA A 84 -17.80 -11.00 12.23
N ALA A 85 -18.63 -10.02 11.85
CA ALA A 85 -19.13 -9.88 10.48
C ALA A 85 -18.00 -9.63 9.47
N ILE A 86 -17.05 -8.76 9.81
CA ILE A 86 -15.84 -8.52 9.02
C ILE A 86 -15.07 -9.83 8.87
N MET A 87 -14.75 -10.50 9.98
CA MET A 87 -13.95 -11.72 9.96
C MET A 87 -14.64 -12.87 9.22
N ASN A 88 -15.95 -13.02 9.32
CA ASN A 88 -16.71 -13.98 8.53
C ASN A 88 -16.61 -13.70 7.03
N THR A 89 -16.63 -12.44 6.62
CA THR A 89 -16.40 -12.05 5.22
C THR A 89 -14.98 -12.42 4.76
N LEU A 90 -13.97 -12.19 5.61
CA LEU A 90 -12.59 -12.61 5.31
C LEU A 90 -12.45 -14.13 5.21
N ALA A 91 -13.13 -14.87 6.10
CA ALA A 91 -13.14 -16.33 6.08
C ALA A 91 -13.74 -16.86 4.78
N GLN A 92 -14.86 -16.30 4.32
CA GLN A 92 -15.48 -16.68 3.04
C GLN A 92 -14.52 -16.50 1.85
N LEU A 93 -13.80 -15.37 1.81
CA LEU A 93 -12.80 -15.14 0.76
C LEU A 93 -11.60 -16.08 0.88
N ASN A 94 -11.13 -16.35 2.09
CA ASN A 94 -10.00 -17.25 2.33
C ASN A 94 -10.33 -18.71 2.01
N ASP A 95 -11.47 -19.21 2.46
CA ASP A 95 -11.95 -20.59 2.19
C ASP A 95 -12.18 -20.81 0.68
N ALA A 96 -12.49 -19.74 -0.07
CA ALA A 96 -12.57 -19.77 -1.53
C ALA A 96 -11.20 -19.65 -2.26
N GLY A 97 -10.08 -19.54 -1.53
CA GLY A 97 -8.75 -19.33 -2.08
C GLY A 97 -8.52 -17.94 -2.69
N LEU A 98 -9.26 -16.93 -2.22
CA LEU A 98 -9.27 -15.57 -2.78
C LEU A 98 -8.64 -14.53 -1.83
N LEU A 99 -8.15 -14.94 -0.66
CA LEU A 99 -7.53 -14.06 0.32
C LEU A 99 -6.42 -14.80 1.08
N ASP A 100 -5.22 -14.22 1.10
CA ASP A 100 -4.07 -14.77 1.83
C ASP A 100 -3.86 -14.04 3.17
N GLY A 101 -4.22 -12.75 3.23
CA GLY A 101 -4.11 -11.96 4.44
C GLY A 101 -4.64 -10.54 4.31
N ILE A 102 -4.44 -9.76 5.36
CA ILE A 102 -4.86 -8.37 5.47
C ILE A 102 -3.65 -7.45 5.63
N ILE A 103 -3.76 -6.23 5.11
CA ILE A 103 -2.80 -5.14 5.34
C ILE A 103 -3.40 -4.21 6.38
N TYR A 104 -2.77 -4.07 7.54
CA TYR A 104 -3.30 -3.30 8.67
C TYR A 104 -2.45 -2.08 8.99
N ALA A 105 -3.03 -1.05 9.61
CA ALA A 105 -2.28 0.09 10.14
C ALA A 105 -2.59 0.39 11.62
N ASP A 106 -3.78 0.01 12.07
CA ASP A 106 -4.24 0.14 13.44
C ASP A 106 -4.09 -1.19 14.19
N ALA A 107 -3.12 -1.27 15.09
CA ALA A 107 -2.84 -2.48 15.85
C ALA A 107 -3.91 -2.78 16.92
N TYR A 108 -4.66 -1.78 17.40
CA TYR A 108 -5.76 -2.01 18.33
C TYR A 108 -6.90 -2.73 17.64
N PHE A 109 -7.24 -2.29 16.41
CA PHE A 109 -8.24 -2.97 15.60
C PHE A 109 -7.81 -4.39 15.22
N LEU A 110 -6.55 -4.57 14.85
CA LEU A 110 -6.00 -5.91 14.57
C LEU A 110 -6.12 -6.85 15.78
N GLN A 111 -5.79 -6.38 16.99
CA GLN A 111 -5.95 -7.15 18.22
C GLN A 111 -7.42 -7.52 18.45
N ALA A 112 -8.34 -6.56 18.28
CA ALA A 112 -9.77 -6.80 18.45
C ALA A 112 -10.31 -7.88 17.48
N LEU A 113 -9.87 -7.86 16.22
CA LEU A 113 -10.19 -8.90 15.23
C LEU A 113 -9.61 -10.27 15.63
N SER A 114 -8.35 -10.29 16.06
CA SER A 114 -7.63 -11.48 16.54
C SER A 114 -8.36 -12.16 17.69
N ASP A 115 -8.85 -11.39 18.67
CA ASP A 115 -9.49 -11.92 19.88
C ASP A 115 -10.95 -12.32 19.65
N THR A 116 -11.64 -11.64 18.73
CA THR A 116 -13.05 -11.91 18.43
C THR A 116 -13.24 -13.22 17.66
N THR A 117 -12.34 -13.53 16.73
CA THR A 117 -12.40 -14.78 15.94
C THR A 117 -11.03 -15.43 15.73
N PRO A 118 -10.42 -16.01 16.79
CA PRO A 118 -9.06 -16.58 16.73
C PRO A 118 -8.87 -17.63 15.63
N ASP A 119 -9.89 -18.46 15.38
CA ASP A 119 -9.81 -19.53 14.38
C ASP A 119 -9.74 -19.01 12.95
N ILE A 120 -10.41 -17.88 12.67
CA ILE A 120 -10.34 -17.21 11.37
C ILE A 120 -9.01 -16.46 11.25
N ALA A 121 -8.59 -15.75 12.30
CA ALA A 121 -7.33 -15.01 12.31
C ALA A 121 -6.13 -15.92 11.98
N ARG A 122 -6.08 -17.15 12.52
CA ARG A 122 -5.02 -18.15 12.23
C ARG A 122 -4.93 -18.54 10.76
N LYS A 123 -5.96 -18.31 9.95
CA LYS A 123 -5.96 -18.58 8.51
C LYS A 123 -5.36 -17.45 7.67
N LEU A 124 -5.19 -16.25 8.24
CA LEU A 124 -4.82 -15.03 7.51
C LEU A 124 -3.45 -14.50 7.94
N GLU A 125 -2.68 -13.95 7.00
CA GLU A 125 -1.52 -13.13 7.33
C GLU A 125 -1.94 -11.74 7.81
N ALA A 126 -1.19 -11.17 8.75
CA ALA A 126 -1.28 -9.75 9.11
C ALA A 126 -0.04 -9.00 8.62
N VAL A 127 -0.18 -8.29 7.50
CA VAL A 127 0.91 -7.51 6.88
C VAL A 127 0.86 -6.06 7.39
N PRO A 128 1.91 -5.55 8.05
CA PRO A 128 1.97 -4.14 8.41
C PRO A 128 1.90 -3.26 7.16
N SER A 129 1.03 -2.25 7.21
CA SER A 129 0.95 -1.21 6.19
C SER A 129 2.26 -0.45 6.10
N ILE A 130 2.55 0.07 4.91
CA ILE A 130 3.63 1.04 4.69
C ILE A 130 3.52 2.22 5.68
N ASN A 131 2.30 2.58 6.12
CA ASN A 131 2.03 3.66 7.08
C ASN A 131 2.34 3.29 8.54
N CYS A 132 2.72 2.05 8.84
CA CYS A 132 3.40 1.68 10.09
C CYS A 132 4.84 2.23 10.13
N MET A 133 5.36 2.72 8.99
CA MET A 133 6.66 3.38 8.83
C MET A 133 7.82 2.51 9.34
N LEU A 134 7.92 1.28 8.85
CA LEU A 134 9.02 0.36 9.20
C LEU A 134 10.36 0.87 8.63
N ASP A 135 11.09 1.65 9.43
CA ASP A 135 12.27 2.42 9.04
C ASP A 135 13.57 1.99 9.75
N SER A 136 13.49 0.98 10.61
CA SER A 136 14.60 0.37 11.34
C SER A 136 14.31 -1.09 11.63
N PHE A 137 15.36 -1.90 11.82
CA PHE A 137 15.19 -3.31 12.18
C PHE A 137 14.53 -3.47 13.55
N GLU A 138 14.86 -2.59 14.50
CA GLU A 138 14.33 -2.59 15.85
C GLU A 138 12.81 -2.38 15.84
N LYS A 139 12.31 -1.50 14.97
CA LYS A 139 10.87 -1.29 14.77
C LYS A 139 10.19 -2.48 14.08
N ILE A 140 10.86 -3.12 13.11
CA ILE A 140 10.37 -4.36 12.49
C ILE A 140 10.23 -5.46 13.55
N ARG A 141 11.27 -5.67 14.36
CA ARG A 141 11.27 -6.65 15.45
C ARG A 141 10.17 -6.37 16.47
N ALA A 142 10.05 -5.14 16.96
CA ALA A 142 8.98 -4.79 17.90
C ALA A 142 7.57 -5.00 17.31
N THR A 143 7.41 -4.74 16.00
CA THR A 143 6.14 -5.01 15.31
C THR A 143 5.86 -6.53 15.26
N PHE A 144 6.87 -7.35 14.99
CA PHE A 144 6.70 -8.81 14.93
C PHE A 144 6.51 -9.43 16.31
N ASP A 145 7.16 -8.89 17.34
CA ASP A 145 6.94 -9.31 18.72
C ASP A 145 5.46 -9.09 19.12
N ILE A 146 4.87 -7.94 18.77
CA ILE A 146 3.43 -7.67 18.97
C ILE A 146 2.55 -8.60 18.11
N LEU A 147 2.91 -8.82 16.84
CA LEU A 147 2.14 -9.73 15.99
C LEU A 147 2.17 -11.17 16.51
N SER A 148 3.27 -11.59 17.14
CA SER A 148 3.42 -12.93 17.72
C SER A 148 2.51 -13.19 18.92
N SER A 149 2.02 -12.14 19.59
CA SER A 149 1.00 -12.27 20.64
C SER A 149 -0.43 -12.31 20.11
N MET A 150 -0.63 -12.17 18.80
CA MET A 150 -1.93 -12.26 18.14
C MET A 150 -2.11 -13.61 17.44
N HIS A 151 -3.32 -13.90 16.98
CA HIS A 151 -3.65 -15.16 16.33
C HIS A 151 -3.32 -15.23 14.83
N PHE A 152 -2.89 -14.13 14.21
CA PHE A 152 -2.59 -14.09 12.78
C PHE A 152 -1.30 -14.84 12.42
N LYS A 153 -1.20 -15.30 11.16
CA LYS A 153 0.06 -15.81 10.61
C LYS A 153 1.07 -14.67 10.46
N PRO A 154 2.37 -14.94 10.64
CA PRO A 154 3.41 -13.98 10.33
C PRO A 154 3.35 -13.59 8.84
N PRO A 155 3.67 -12.33 8.50
CA PRO A 155 3.60 -11.87 7.12
C PRO A 155 4.72 -12.48 6.26
N GLN A 156 4.38 -12.91 5.03
CA GLN A 156 5.39 -13.34 4.05
C GLN A 156 6.09 -12.16 3.36
N LYS A 157 5.53 -10.95 3.46
CA LYS A 157 6.12 -9.73 2.92
C LYS A 157 5.95 -8.55 3.87
N ILE A 158 6.90 -7.62 3.84
CA ILE A 158 6.73 -6.27 4.41
C ILE A 158 7.18 -5.21 3.43
N ILE A 159 6.58 -4.03 3.52
CA ILE A 159 6.98 -2.86 2.75
C ILE A 159 7.67 -1.89 3.71
N LEU A 160 8.96 -1.65 3.47
CA LEU A 160 9.78 -0.76 4.28
C LEU A 160 9.39 0.70 4.03
N TYR A 161 9.62 1.56 5.01
CA TYR A 161 9.24 2.96 4.95
C TYR A 161 9.88 3.66 3.75
N ARG A 162 9.05 4.33 2.94
CA ARG A 162 9.47 5.08 1.74
C ARG A 162 10.60 6.09 1.99
N GLY A 163 10.76 6.62 3.21
CA GLY A 163 11.91 7.47 3.57
C GLY A 163 13.27 6.77 3.43
N LEU A 164 13.30 5.45 3.24
CA LEU A 164 14.50 4.66 2.98
C LEU A 164 14.85 4.53 1.48
N ASN A 165 13.94 4.90 0.57
CA ASN A 165 14.09 4.61 -0.86
C ASN A 165 15.39 5.19 -1.45
N ARG A 166 15.87 6.35 -0.98
CA ARG A 166 17.16 6.93 -1.42
C ARG A 166 18.20 6.95 -0.29
N ARG A 167 18.22 5.90 0.53
CA ARG A 167 19.17 5.70 1.63
C ARG A 167 19.81 4.30 1.55
N PRO A 168 20.67 4.03 0.55
CA PRO A 168 21.14 2.68 0.24
C PRO A 168 21.88 1.99 1.40
N GLU A 169 22.66 2.74 2.20
CA GLU A 169 23.36 2.19 3.37
C GLU A 169 22.39 1.74 4.45
N ALA A 170 21.42 2.59 4.82
CA ALA A 170 20.41 2.27 5.82
C ALA A 170 19.53 1.10 5.36
N LEU A 171 19.13 1.12 4.08
CA LEU A 171 18.32 0.06 3.49
C LEU A 171 19.06 -1.28 3.49
N SER A 172 20.33 -1.29 3.06
CA SER A 172 21.17 -2.51 3.07
C SER A 172 21.36 -3.04 4.49
N GLY A 173 21.61 -2.17 5.47
CA GLY A 173 21.75 -2.56 6.87
C GLY A 173 20.48 -3.19 7.46
N ILE A 174 19.31 -2.62 7.16
CA ILE A 174 18.02 -3.18 7.58
C ILE A 174 17.77 -4.51 6.87
N ALA A 175 18.03 -4.58 5.57
CA ALA A 175 17.84 -5.79 4.77
C ALA A 175 18.70 -6.94 5.31
N ALA A 176 19.99 -6.71 5.55
CA ALA A 176 20.90 -7.72 6.10
C ALA A 176 20.37 -8.30 7.43
N LYS A 177 20.02 -7.43 8.40
CA LYS A 177 19.44 -7.87 9.67
C LYS A 177 18.14 -8.65 9.48
N CYS A 178 17.27 -8.23 8.54
CA CYS A 178 16.05 -8.98 8.25
C CYS A 178 16.34 -10.35 7.64
N ARG A 179 17.32 -10.49 6.74
CA ARG A 179 17.71 -11.78 6.14
C ARG A 179 18.28 -12.74 7.17
N GLU A 180 19.04 -12.24 8.14
CA GLU A 180 19.60 -13.02 9.24
C GLU A 180 18.52 -13.56 10.20
N ASN A 181 17.48 -12.76 10.47
CA ASN A 181 16.49 -13.06 11.52
C ASN A 181 15.15 -13.60 10.98
N TYR A 182 14.80 -13.29 9.73
CA TYR A 182 13.50 -13.60 9.10
C TYR A 182 13.71 -14.15 7.68
N THR A 183 14.30 -15.33 7.57
CA THR A 183 14.76 -15.91 6.28
C THR A 183 13.67 -16.08 5.21
N ALA A 184 12.40 -16.21 5.61
CA ALA A 184 11.28 -16.38 4.69
C ALA A 184 10.68 -15.06 4.19
N ILE A 185 11.00 -13.91 4.81
CA ILE A 185 10.28 -12.67 4.51
C ILE A 185 10.76 -12.00 3.24
N LYS A 186 9.82 -11.53 2.42
CA LYS A 186 10.09 -10.67 1.28
C LYS A 186 10.07 -9.20 1.71
N LEU A 187 11.12 -8.47 1.31
CA LEU A 187 11.21 -7.03 1.56
C LEU A 187 10.75 -6.29 0.31
N GLY A 188 10.03 -5.19 0.50
CA GLY A 188 9.65 -4.33 -0.61
C GLY A 188 9.67 -2.85 -0.28
N LEU A 189 9.57 -2.04 -1.34
CA LEU A 189 9.54 -0.58 -1.28
C LEU A 189 8.32 -0.06 -2.03
N LEU A 190 7.73 1.04 -1.54
CA LEU A 190 6.68 1.75 -2.27
C LEU A 190 7.32 2.77 -3.20
N ALA A 191 7.06 2.65 -4.50
CA ALA A 191 7.84 3.40 -5.49
C ALA A 191 7.20 4.72 -5.93
N ASN A 192 5.88 4.77 -6.12
CA ASN A 192 5.25 5.84 -6.89
C ASN A 192 4.29 6.74 -6.10
N GLU A 193 4.42 6.82 -4.77
CA GLU A 193 3.47 7.60 -3.95
C GLU A 193 3.56 9.11 -4.21
N GLY A 194 4.77 9.69 -4.34
CA GLY A 194 4.93 11.13 -4.55
C GLY A 194 4.84 12.01 -3.29
N CYS A 195 4.96 11.45 -2.09
CA CYS A 195 4.88 12.21 -0.84
C CYS A 195 6.09 13.15 -0.61
N ILE A 196 5.91 14.15 0.26
CA ILE A 196 7.03 14.94 0.80
C ILE A 196 8.01 13.99 1.53
N TYR A 197 9.31 14.17 1.31
CA TYR A 197 10.31 13.40 2.06
C TYR A 197 10.23 13.69 3.56
N GLN A 198 10.15 12.63 4.37
CA GLN A 198 9.95 12.73 5.82
C GLN A 198 8.77 13.66 6.17
N CYS A 199 7.66 13.50 5.45
CA CYS A 199 6.50 14.38 5.53
C CYS A 199 5.99 14.55 6.98
N PRO A 200 6.04 15.76 7.56
CA PRO A 200 5.56 16.00 8.93
C PRO A 200 4.02 15.88 9.02
N TYR A 201 3.32 16.06 7.90
CA TYR A 201 1.87 15.95 7.84
C TYR A 201 1.37 14.51 7.82
N LYS A 202 2.21 13.52 7.50
CA LYS A 202 1.76 12.16 7.17
C LYS A 202 0.91 11.51 8.27
N PRO A 203 1.27 11.55 9.57
CA PRO A 203 0.43 10.96 10.61
C PRO A 203 -0.95 11.60 10.70
N ALA A 204 -1.02 12.94 10.63
CA ALA A 204 -2.28 13.68 10.70
C ALA A 204 -3.11 13.48 9.43
N HIS A 205 -2.48 13.49 8.25
CA HIS A 205 -3.12 13.22 6.97
C HIS A 205 -3.78 11.84 6.98
N ASP A 206 -3.05 10.79 7.39
CA ASP A 206 -3.60 9.44 7.45
C ASP A 206 -4.78 9.33 8.43
N ALA A 207 -4.73 10.07 9.55
CA ALA A 207 -5.84 10.14 10.49
C ALA A 207 -7.05 10.90 9.92
N LEU A 208 -6.84 12.01 9.19
CA LEU A 208 -7.91 12.77 8.55
C LEU A 208 -8.61 11.94 7.47
N LEU A 209 -7.88 11.14 6.70
CA LEU A 209 -8.47 10.19 5.74
C LEU A 209 -9.32 9.12 6.45
N ALA A 210 -8.81 8.58 7.56
CA ALA A 210 -9.55 7.63 8.38
C ALA A 210 -10.85 8.25 8.92
N ILE A 211 -10.79 9.49 9.41
CA ILE A 211 -11.94 10.25 9.92
C ILE A 211 -12.97 10.51 8.82
N ALA A 212 -12.55 10.94 7.63
CA ALA A 212 -13.44 11.15 6.49
C ALA A 212 -14.18 9.85 6.10
N ASN A 213 -13.52 8.70 6.23
CA ASN A 213 -14.12 7.39 6.01
C ASN A 213 -15.11 6.95 7.13
N MET A 214 -15.16 7.65 8.26
CA MET A 214 -16.12 7.41 9.35
C MET A 214 -17.40 8.27 9.23
N ASN A 215 -17.74 8.72 8.02
CA ASN A 215 -18.87 9.62 7.76
C ASN A 215 -18.82 10.94 8.53
N MET A 216 -17.62 11.40 8.89
CA MET A 216 -17.43 12.75 9.40
C MET A 216 -17.22 13.71 8.24
N ASP A 217 -17.87 14.87 8.29
CA ASP A 217 -17.77 15.91 7.25
C ASP A 217 -16.40 16.59 7.30
N VAL A 218 -15.41 15.95 6.67
CA VAL A 218 -14.02 16.41 6.59
C VAL A 218 -13.59 16.44 5.13
N ASN A 219 -13.39 17.65 4.61
CA ASN A 219 -12.77 17.85 3.31
C ASN A 219 -11.23 17.79 3.43
N THR A 220 -10.67 16.60 3.28
CA THR A 220 -9.22 16.39 3.37
C THR A 220 -8.45 17.12 2.26
N HIS A 221 -9.07 17.33 1.09
CA HIS A 221 -8.44 18.05 -0.01
C HIS A 221 -8.22 19.52 0.35
N ASP A 222 -9.26 20.20 0.82
CA ASP A 222 -9.19 21.61 1.21
C ASP A 222 -8.19 21.83 2.36
N ILE A 223 -8.14 20.92 3.34
CA ILE A 223 -7.15 20.99 4.42
C ILE A 223 -5.72 20.85 3.86
N ASN A 224 -5.49 19.89 2.96
CA ASN A 224 -4.18 19.70 2.34
C ASN A 224 -3.78 20.89 1.44
N GLN A 225 -4.72 21.50 0.75
CA GLN A 225 -4.50 22.68 -0.11
C GLN A 225 -4.26 23.96 0.70
N SER A 226 -4.94 24.14 1.82
CA SER A 226 -4.84 25.35 2.65
C SER A 226 -3.69 25.30 3.66
N LEU A 227 -3.40 24.12 4.23
CA LEU A 227 -2.48 23.96 5.36
C LEU A 227 -1.39 22.89 5.15
N GLY A 228 -1.57 21.98 4.19
CA GLY A 228 -0.83 20.72 4.10
C GLY A 228 0.10 20.60 2.89
N CYS A 229 0.22 19.37 2.38
CA CYS A 229 1.22 19.02 1.38
C CYS A 229 0.96 19.65 0.01
N ILE A 230 -0.31 19.83 -0.39
CA ILE A 230 -0.64 20.47 -1.68
C ILE A 230 -0.16 21.93 -1.64
N ARG A 231 -0.42 22.66 -0.55
CA ARG A 231 0.12 24.02 -0.36
C ARG A 231 1.64 24.05 -0.55
N TYR A 232 2.35 23.13 0.10
CA TYR A 232 3.80 23.06 0.04
C TYR A 232 4.33 22.86 -1.38
N PHE A 233 3.70 21.98 -2.16
CA PHE A 233 4.10 21.75 -3.56
C PHE A 233 3.71 22.91 -4.48
N LEU A 234 2.59 23.59 -4.25
CA LEU A 234 2.23 24.82 -4.97
C LEU A 234 3.24 25.95 -4.72
N GLU A 235 3.70 26.12 -3.48
CA GLU A 235 4.70 27.14 -3.12
C GLU A 235 6.12 26.77 -3.56
N LYS A 236 6.42 25.46 -3.61
CA LYS A 236 7.78 24.92 -3.86
C LYS A 236 7.72 23.69 -4.78
N PRO A 237 7.32 23.85 -6.06
CA PRO A 237 7.16 22.73 -6.98
C PRO A 237 8.45 21.92 -7.18
N GLN A 238 9.62 22.56 -7.11
CA GLN A 238 10.92 21.88 -7.15
C GLN A 238 11.13 20.86 -6.01
N ALA A 239 10.33 20.89 -4.95
CA ALA A 239 10.41 19.91 -3.88
C ALA A 239 9.99 18.50 -4.31
N ILE A 240 9.31 18.35 -5.47
CA ILE A 240 9.02 17.04 -6.06
C ILE A 240 10.28 16.19 -6.21
N PHE A 241 11.43 16.79 -6.56
CA PHE A 241 12.68 16.06 -6.74
C PHE A 241 13.22 15.45 -5.44
N LYS A 242 12.78 15.95 -4.28
CA LYS A 242 13.09 15.40 -2.97
C LYS A 242 12.15 14.25 -2.59
N SER A 243 10.97 14.15 -3.20
CA SER A 243 10.02 13.07 -2.92
C SER A 243 10.71 11.72 -3.07
N PRO A 244 10.53 10.78 -2.13
CA PRO A 244 11.29 9.53 -2.12
C PRO A 244 10.72 8.52 -3.12
N PHE A 245 10.23 8.95 -4.29
CA PHE A 245 9.83 8.01 -5.33
C PHE A 245 11.03 7.27 -5.90
N ILE A 246 10.75 6.12 -6.50
CA ILE A 246 11.71 5.30 -7.26
C ILE A 246 11.27 5.38 -8.71
N ARG A 247 12.15 5.76 -9.65
CA ARG A 247 11.77 5.68 -11.07
C ARG A 247 11.84 4.23 -11.56
N PRO A 248 11.11 3.87 -12.62
CA PRO A 248 11.24 2.55 -13.24
C PRO A 248 12.70 2.16 -13.55
N GLU A 249 13.49 3.10 -14.04
CA GLU A 249 14.90 2.91 -14.40
C GLU A 249 15.83 2.73 -13.18
N ASP A 250 15.42 3.24 -12.02
CA ASP A 250 16.22 3.18 -10.79
C ASP A 250 16.00 1.87 -10.01
N MET A 251 15.07 1.00 -10.48
CA MET A 251 14.79 -0.30 -9.84
C MET A 251 16.03 -1.17 -9.68
N GLN A 252 16.94 -1.14 -10.66
CA GLN A 252 18.17 -1.92 -10.62
C GLN A 252 19.04 -1.65 -9.37
N ASN A 253 18.95 -0.44 -8.78
CA ASN A 253 19.73 -0.04 -7.61
C ASN A 253 19.33 -0.80 -6.33
N TYR A 254 18.20 -1.52 -6.35
CA TYR A 254 17.67 -2.24 -5.20
C TYR A 254 17.77 -3.76 -5.35
N GLU A 255 18.30 -4.25 -6.47
CA GLU A 255 18.49 -5.69 -6.69
C GLU A 255 19.42 -6.28 -5.63
N GLY A 256 19.04 -7.46 -5.12
CA GLY A 256 19.75 -8.11 -4.01
C GLY A 256 19.46 -7.52 -2.62
N ILE A 257 18.90 -6.31 -2.54
CA ILE A 257 18.53 -5.67 -1.27
C ILE A 257 17.06 -5.98 -0.93
N VAL A 258 16.15 -5.72 -1.88
CA VAL A 258 14.70 -5.98 -1.73
C VAL A 258 14.17 -6.86 -2.86
N ASP A 259 13.00 -7.46 -2.64
CA ASP A 259 12.38 -8.42 -3.55
C ASP A 259 11.24 -7.79 -4.38
N ILE A 260 10.53 -6.83 -3.79
CA ILE A 260 9.23 -6.35 -4.27
C ILE A 260 9.22 -4.82 -4.44
N ILE A 261 8.62 -4.34 -5.53
CA ILE A 261 8.22 -2.95 -5.69
C ILE A 261 6.69 -2.86 -5.61
N LYS A 262 6.20 -2.09 -4.63
CA LYS A 262 4.79 -1.78 -4.47
C LYS A 262 4.42 -0.55 -5.30
N ILE A 263 3.31 -0.67 -6.02
CA ILE A 263 2.66 0.40 -6.76
C ILE A 263 1.37 0.81 -6.03
N CYS A 264 1.07 2.11 -6.02
CA CYS A 264 -0.17 2.71 -5.49
C CYS A 264 -0.88 3.51 -6.59
N GLY A 265 -1.94 4.26 -6.26
CA GLY A 265 -2.77 4.98 -7.23
C GLY A 265 -4.09 4.30 -7.60
N GLN A 266 -4.62 3.42 -6.75
CA GLN A 266 -5.88 2.71 -7.01
C GLN A 266 -7.09 3.63 -7.28
N THR A 267 -7.04 4.88 -6.83
CA THR A 267 -8.08 5.90 -7.01
C THR A 267 -7.97 6.66 -8.33
N LEU A 268 -6.83 6.59 -9.02
CA LEU A 268 -6.58 7.27 -10.31
C LEU A 268 -7.09 6.46 -11.51
N GLY A 269 -7.61 5.25 -11.27
CA GLY A 269 -8.28 4.46 -12.27
C GLY A 269 -7.36 3.61 -13.14
N ARG A 270 -7.97 2.95 -14.13
CA ARG A 270 -7.34 1.90 -14.95
C ARG A 270 -6.14 2.42 -15.75
N ASP A 271 -6.30 3.54 -16.46
CA ASP A 271 -5.27 4.01 -17.40
C ASP A 271 -3.97 4.39 -16.68
N PHE A 272 -4.07 5.01 -15.50
CA PHE A 272 -2.93 5.28 -14.62
C PHE A 272 -2.23 3.99 -14.18
N LEU A 273 -3.01 2.99 -13.74
CA LEU A 273 -2.47 1.72 -13.25
C LEU A 273 -1.81 0.91 -14.37
N GLU A 274 -2.43 0.80 -15.55
CA GLU A 274 -1.85 0.09 -16.69
C GLU A 274 -0.52 0.73 -17.12
N ARG A 275 -0.50 2.06 -17.27
CA ARG A 275 0.72 2.83 -17.59
C ARG A 275 1.82 2.61 -16.57
N THR A 276 1.50 2.74 -15.28
CA THR A 276 2.49 2.61 -14.21
C THR A 276 3.01 1.18 -14.11
N ILE A 277 2.14 0.18 -14.12
CA ILE A 277 2.57 -1.23 -14.03
C ILE A 277 3.43 -1.61 -15.23
N GLN A 278 3.06 -1.17 -16.44
CA GLN A 278 3.87 -1.41 -17.64
C GLN A 278 5.25 -0.77 -17.52
N ALA A 279 5.33 0.49 -17.10
CA ALA A 279 6.59 1.19 -16.89
C ALA A 279 7.56 0.43 -15.96
N TYR A 280 7.07 -0.02 -14.80
CA TYR A 280 7.89 -0.77 -13.83
C TYR A 280 8.17 -2.21 -14.28
N ALA A 281 7.25 -2.85 -15.02
CA ALA A 281 7.49 -4.17 -15.59
C ALA A 281 8.57 -4.15 -16.68
N GLU A 282 8.65 -3.06 -17.45
CA GLU A 282 9.67 -2.80 -18.47
C GLU A 282 10.93 -2.10 -17.93
N GLN A 283 10.91 -1.66 -16.66
CA GLN A 283 11.95 -0.83 -16.02
C GLN A 283 12.32 0.41 -16.85
N ARG A 284 11.33 0.97 -17.54
CA ARG A 284 11.53 2.07 -18.48
C ARG A 284 10.23 2.84 -18.70
N TYR A 285 10.33 4.15 -18.72
CA TYR A 285 9.23 5.03 -19.10
C TYR A 285 9.72 6.24 -19.88
N LYS A 286 9.03 6.55 -20.98
CA LYS A 286 9.27 7.75 -21.78
C LYS A 286 8.06 8.67 -21.66
N GLY A 287 8.23 9.84 -21.06
CA GLY A 287 7.15 10.78 -20.82
C GLY A 287 7.34 11.58 -19.53
N ASN A 288 6.26 12.19 -19.06
CA ASN A 288 6.25 12.97 -17.84
C ASN A 288 6.26 12.04 -16.62
N LEU A 289 7.29 12.13 -15.78
CA LEU A 289 7.43 11.36 -14.55
C LEU A 289 6.21 11.50 -13.63
N LEU A 290 5.54 12.66 -13.63
CA LEU A 290 4.36 12.91 -12.82
C LEU A 290 3.18 12.02 -13.21
N ASP A 291 3.11 11.55 -14.46
CA ASP A 291 2.07 10.61 -14.93
C ASP A 291 2.13 9.24 -14.24
N LEU A 292 3.21 8.97 -13.51
CA LEU A 292 3.42 7.75 -12.74
C LEU A 292 3.17 7.94 -11.24
N MET A 293 2.98 9.17 -10.75
CA MET A 293 2.96 9.49 -9.32
C MET A 293 1.53 9.58 -8.78
N ASP A 294 1.20 8.83 -7.71
CA ASP A 294 -0.14 8.80 -7.12
C ASP A 294 -0.56 10.15 -6.50
N SER A 295 0.19 10.65 -5.52
CA SER A 295 -0.20 11.88 -4.80
C SER A 295 0.17 13.18 -5.53
N LEU A 296 0.86 13.09 -6.66
CA LEU A 296 1.31 14.22 -7.46
C LEU A 296 0.75 14.23 -8.88
N ASP A 297 -0.17 13.32 -9.22
CA ASP A 297 -0.79 13.24 -10.54
C ASP A 297 -1.38 14.59 -10.98
N TRP A 298 -2.06 15.31 -10.07
CA TRP A 298 -2.60 16.66 -10.34
C TRP A 298 -1.55 17.70 -10.77
N MET A 299 -0.26 17.49 -10.48
CA MET A 299 0.80 18.40 -10.92
C MET A 299 1.16 18.19 -12.40
N SER A 300 0.80 17.07 -13.03
CA SER A 300 1.10 16.81 -14.45
C SER A 300 0.38 17.76 -15.39
N ASP A 301 -0.72 18.38 -14.93
CA ASP A 301 -1.48 19.37 -15.69
C ASP A 301 -0.70 20.69 -15.87
N GLU A 302 0.22 21.00 -14.95
CA GLU A 302 0.99 22.25 -14.95
C GLU A 302 2.49 22.04 -15.22
N PHE A 303 3.04 20.89 -14.84
CA PHE A 303 4.48 20.62 -14.90
C PHE A 303 4.77 19.38 -15.74
N HIS A 304 5.81 19.48 -16.56
CA HIS A 304 6.39 18.34 -17.28
C HIS A 304 7.79 18.04 -16.74
N VAL A 305 7.93 16.90 -16.07
CA VAL A 305 9.22 16.39 -15.59
C VAL A 305 9.64 15.25 -16.50
N GLU A 306 10.50 15.52 -17.47
CA GLU A 306 10.95 14.50 -18.42
C GLU A 306 11.69 13.37 -17.71
N ASN A 307 11.11 12.17 -17.69
CA ASN A 307 11.65 11.02 -16.94
C ASN A 307 13.09 10.66 -17.38
N GLY A 308 13.37 10.80 -18.68
CA GLY A 308 14.67 10.48 -19.27
C GLY A 308 15.79 11.50 -18.98
N LEU A 309 15.50 12.66 -18.37
CA LEU A 309 16.48 13.73 -18.14
C LEU A 309 16.99 13.80 -16.69
N ALA A 310 16.75 12.79 -15.85
CA ALA A 310 17.31 12.79 -14.52
C ALA A 310 18.85 12.82 -14.58
N PRO A 311 19.51 13.66 -13.77
CA PRO A 311 20.96 13.77 -13.80
C PRO A 311 21.62 12.46 -13.34
N PRO A 312 22.86 12.19 -13.81
CA PRO A 312 23.67 11.12 -13.22
C PRO A 312 23.74 11.28 -11.70
N GLY A 313 23.44 10.21 -10.95
CA GLY A 313 23.43 10.26 -9.49
C GLY A 313 22.18 10.91 -8.87
N PHE A 314 21.06 10.99 -9.60
CA PHE A 314 19.75 11.37 -9.00
C PHE A 314 19.28 10.40 -7.89
N PHE A 315 19.87 9.19 -7.85
CA PHE A 315 19.68 8.16 -6.83
C PHE A 315 20.56 8.41 -5.60
#